data_AF-A0A261GAH4-F1
#
_entry.id   AF-A0A261GAH4-F1
#
_cell.length_a   1.000
_cell.length_b   1.000
_cell.length_c   1.000
_cell.angle_alpha   90.00
_cell.angle_beta   90.00
_cell.angle_gamma   90.00
#
_symmetry.space_group_name_H-M   'P 1'
#
loop_
_entity.id
_entity.type
_entity.pdbx_description
1 polymer ?
#
loop_
_entity_poly.entity_id
_entity_poly.type
_entity_poly.pdbx_seq_one_letter_code
_entity_poly.pdbx_strand_id
1 'polypeptide(L)'
;MTSISVEEGIQHSHTTPQDEVIIKSDYDARLANSDLAPLKKQTWSWYNIFAFWMSDVHSVGGYVTAGSLFALGIASWQVLLALIVGIVIVQVFVNLVAKPSQSMGVPFPVTTRFVFGVKGANIPAIIRGIIAVAWYGVQTFLASESLNIVFLKFIPSSQTLATDYKFLGLSALG
;
A
#
# COMPACT_ATOMS: atom_id res chain seq x y z
N MET A 1 -9.92 -38.19 -41.48
CA MET A 1 -8.93 -38.17 -40.38
C MET A 1 -8.12 -36.90 -40.54
N THR A 2 -8.67 -35.77 -40.09
CA THR A 2 -8.03 -34.45 -40.20
C THR A 2 -7.70 -34.02 -38.79
N SER A 3 -6.43 -34.17 -38.42
CA SER A 3 -5.92 -33.90 -37.09
C SER A 3 -6.00 -32.42 -36.79
N ILE A 4 -6.68 -32.13 -35.69
CA ILE A 4 -6.58 -30.92 -34.89
C ILE A 4 -5.12 -30.80 -34.42
N SER A 5 -4.47 -29.68 -34.71
CA SER A 5 -3.33 -29.19 -33.93
C SER A 5 -3.55 -27.70 -33.66
N VAL A 6 -4.25 -27.46 -32.55
CA VAL A 6 -4.28 -26.20 -31.82
C VAL A 6 -2.88 -26.00 -31.24
N GLU A 7 -2.12 -25.08 -31.81
CA GLU A 7 -0.89 -24.57 -31.19
C GLU A 7 -0.78 -23.06 -31.47
N GLU A 8 -1.82 -22.30 -31.13
CA GLU A 8 -1.65 -20.88 -30.86
C GLU A 8 -0.99 -20.76 -29.48
N GLY A 9 0.33 -20.60 -29.51
CA GLY A 9 1.10 -20.24 -28.33
C GLY A 9 0.50 -18.97 -27.70
N ILE A 10 0.07 -19.09 -26.45
CA ILE A 10 -0.18 -17.94 -25.58
C ILE A 10 1.18 -17.29 -25.36
N GLN A 11 1.53 -16.39 -26.26
CA GLN A 11 2.69 -15.53 -26.14
C GLN A 11 2.32 -14.49 -25.09
N HIS A 12 2.59 -14.78 -23.81
CA HIS A 12 2.69 -13.75 -22.79
C HIS A 12 3.76 -12.77 -23.29
N SER A 13 3.34 -11.69 -23.93
CA SER A 13 4.22 -10.59 -24.31
C SER A 13 4.82 -10.06 -23.01
N HIS A 14 6.07 -10.43 -22.73
CA HIS A 14 6.88 -9.70 -21.77
C HIS A 14 7.12 -8.31 -22.36
N THR A 15 6.19 -7.38 -22.12
CA THR A 15 6.44 -5.96 -22.34
C THR A 15 7.58 -5.60 -21.40
N THR A 16 8.69 -5.11 -21.96
CA THR A 16 9.80 -4.64 -21.13
C THR A 16 9.33 -3.33 -20.48
N PRO A 17 9.62 -3.04 -19.20
CA PRO A 17 9.14 -1.83 -18.52
C PRO A 17 9.44 -0.51 -19.29
N GLN A 18 10.47 -0.53 -20.14
CA GLN A 18 10.87 0.58 -21.00
C GLN A 18 9.88 0.88 -22.15
N ASP A 19 9.10 -0.11 -22.59
CA ASP A 19 8.13 0.05 -23.68
C ASP A 19 6.88 0.82 -23.24
N GLU A 20 6.60 0.84 -21.94
CA GLU A 20 5.40 1.45 -21.35
C GLU A 20 5.58 2.92 -20.96
N VAL A 21 6.80 3.45 -21.05
CA VAL A 21 7.17 4.77 -20.49
C VAL A 21 7.76 5.74 -21.53
N ILE A 22 7.52 7.03 -21.33
CA ILE A 22 7.97 8.11 -22.23
C ILE A 22 9.31 8.65 -21.73
N ILE A 23 10.41 8.20 -22.34
CA ILE A 23 11.74 8.76 -22.11
C ILE A 23 12.16 9.53 -23.36
N LYS A 24 12.39 10.84 -23.23
CA LYS A 24 12.91 11.67 -24.32
C LYS A 24 14.45 11.63 -24.29
N SER A 25 15.08 11.69 -25.46
CA SER A 25 16.55 11.67 -25.61
C SER A 25 17.27 12.86 -24.96
N ASP A 26 16.55 13.95 -24.71
CA ASP A 26 17.06 15.18 -24.06
C ASP A 26 16.95 15.14 -22.52
N TYR A 27 16.48 14.03 -21.94
CA TYR A 27 16.41 13.92 -20.48
C TYR A 27 17.78 13.60 -19.88
N ASP A 28 18.08 14.23 -18.74
CA ASP A 28 19.30 13.93 -18.00
C ASP A 28 19.30 12.46 -17.56
N ALA A 29 20.31 11.72 -18.02
CA ALA A 29 20.48 10.29 -17.77
C ALA A 29 20.59 9.95 -16.27
N ARG A 30 20.90 10.93 -15.40
CA ARG A 30 20.96 10.72 -13.93
C ARG A 30 19.59 10.85 -13.25
N LEU A 31 18.60 11.45 -13.92
CA LEU A 31 17.31 11.81 -13.32
C LEU A 31 16.10 11.14 -13.99
N ALA A 32 16.28 10.61 -15.21
CA ALA A 32 15.30 9.84 -15.93
C ALA A 32 15.66 8.34 -15.89
N ASN A 33 14.78 7.55 -15.28
CA ASN A 33 14.78 6.09 -15.33
C ASN A 33 13.42 5.60 -15.81
N SER A 34 13.31 4.37 -16.30
CA SER A 34 12.04 3.75 -16.67
C SER A 34 11.00 3.82 -15.57
N ASP A 35 11.40 3.62 -14.30
CA ASP A 35 10.46 3.57 -13.17
C ASP A 35 9.94 4.96 -12.76
N LEU A 36 10.60 6.03 -13.21
CA LEU A 36 10.27 7.42 -12.88
C LEU A 36 9.65 8.18 -14.05
N ALA A 37 9.72 7.61 -15.24
CA ALA A 37 9.25 8.24 -16.47
C ALA A 37 7.72 8.19 -16.56
N PRO A 38 7.10 9.18 -17.24
CA PRO A 38 5.66 9.18 -17.47
C PRO A 38 5.18 7.91 -18.17
N LEU A 39 4.09 7.32 -17.69
CA LEU A 39 3.45 6.19 -18.36
C LEU A 39 2.78 6.62 -19.67
N LYS A 40 2.97 5.84 -20.75
CA LYS A 40 2.31 6.02 -22.06
C LYS A 40 0.81 5.71 -22.00
N LYS A 41 0.43 4.72 -21.20
CA LYS A 41 -0.96 4.26 -21.05
C LYS A 41 -1.26 3.99 -19.59
N GLN A 42 -2.30 4.62 -19.06
CA GLN A 42 -2.84 4.32 -17.74
C GLN A 42 -4.01 3.32 -17.91
N THR A 43 -3.83 2.09 -17.44
CA THR A 43 -4.81 0.99 -17.62
C THR A 43 -5.75 0.82 -16.43
N TRP A 44 -5.61 1.65 -15.41
CA TRP A 44 -6.39 1.52 -14.17
C TRP A 44 -7.84 1.91 -14.39
N SER A 45 -8.74 0.93 -14.20
CA SER A 45 -10.18 1.16 -14.20
C SER A 45 -10.65 1.68 -12.85
N TRP A 46 -11.90 2.16 -12.78
CA TRP A 46 -12.54 2.55 -11.52
C TRP A 46 -12.56 1.39 -10.51
N TYR A 47 -12.66 0.14 -10.97
CA TYR A 47 -12.65 -1.04 -10.11
C TYR A 47 -11.28 -1.26 -9.47
N ASN A 48 -10.20 -1.02 -10.21
CA ASN A 48 -8.84 -1.13 -9.64
C ASN A 48 -8.62 -0.11 -8.53
N ILE A 49 -9.12 1.12 -8.74
CA ILE A 49 -9.08 2.18 -7.73
C ILE A 49 -9.93 1.80 -6.51
N PHE A 50 -11.14 1.31 -6.74
CA PHE A 50 -12.00 0.83 -5.65
C PHE A 50 -11.34 -0.29 -4.85
N ALA A 51 -10.83 -1.33 -5.51
CA ALA A 51 -10.15 -2.46 -4.86
C ALA A 51 -8.93 -2.01 -4.05
N PHE A 52 -8.15 -1.05 -4.58
CA PHE A 52 -7.04 -0.44 -3.84
C PHE A 52 -7.50 0.25 -2.54
N TRP A 53 -8.57 1.04 -2.60
CA TRP A 53 -9.13 1.68 -1.41
C TRP A 53 -9.74 0.68 -0.42
N MET A 54 -10.41 -0.37 -0.91
CA MET A 54 -10.96 -1.41 -0.04
C MET A 54 -9.85 -2.13 0.74
N SER A 55 -8.69 -2.34 0.11
CA SER A 55 -7.51 -2.90 0.77
C SER A 55 -6.99 -2.00 1.90
N ASP A 56 -6.97 -0.68 1.70
CA ASP A 56 -6.53 0.30 2.70
C ASP A 56 -7.49 0.37 3.92
N VAL A 57 -8.80 0.39 3.65
CA VAL A 57 -9.84 0.46 4.69
C VAL A 57 -9.87 -0.80 5.56
N HIS A 58 -9.63 -1.97 4.98
CA HIS A 58 -9.61 -3.25 5.70
C HIS A 58 -8.28 -3.49 6.42
N SER A 59 -7.83 -2.50 7.20
CA SER A 59 -6.63 -2.61 8.01
C SER A 59 -6.95 -2.81 9.50
N VAL A 60 -6.11 -3.60 10.18
CA VAL A 60 -6.23 -3.84 11.63
C VAL A 60 -6.18 -2.51 12.41
N GLY A 61 -5.37 -1.56 11.94
CA GLY A 61 -5.29 -0.22 12.54
C GLY A 61 -6.62 0.53 12.52
N GLY A 62 -7.37 0.45 11.41
CA GLY A 62 -8.72 1.04 11.31
C GLY A 62 -9.69 0.41 12.32
N TYR A 63 -9.67 -0.92 12.43
CA TYR A 63 -10.53 -1.63 13.38
C TYR A 63 -10.17 -1.34 14.84
N VAL A 64 -8.88 -1.29 15.18
CA VAL A 64 -8.41 -0.94 16.52
C VAL A 64 -8.79 0.48 16.88
N THR A 65 -8.69 1.42 15.93
CA THR A 65 -9.11 2.82 16.15
C THR A 65 -10.62 2.93 16.38
N ALA A 66 -11.44 2.24 15.58
CA ALA A 66 -12.87 2.18 15.82
C ALA A 66 -13.19 1.56 17.20
N GLY A 67 -12.52 0.44 17.52
CA GLY A 67 -12.66 -0.25 18.81
C GLY A 67 -12.29 0.63 20.01
N SER A 68 -11.25 1.45 19.89
CA SER A 68 -10.83 2.35 20.97
C SER A 68 -11.84 3.47 21.20
N LEU A 69 -12.46 4.01 20.15
CA LEU A 69 -13.55 5.00 20.27
C LEU A 69 -14.76 4.42 21.00
N PHE A 70 -15.11 3.16 20.73
CA PHE A 70 -16.17 2.47 21.46
C PHE A 70 -15.79 2.17 22.91
N ALA A 71 -14.54 1.78 23.17
CA ALA A 71 -14.04 1.53 24.52
C ALA A 71 -14.07 2.78 25.40
N LEU A 72 -13.98 3.98 24.81
CA LEU A 72 -14.16 5.26 25.49
C LEU A 72 -15.63 5.58 25.82
N GLY A 73 -16.58 4.71 25.45
CA GLY A 73 -18.02 4.89 25.72
C GLY A 73 -18.73 5.82 24.73
N ILE A 74 -18.11 6.12 23.58
CA ILE A 74 -18.71 6.98 22.56
C ILE A 74 -19.86 6.24 21.86
N ALA A 75 -20.99 6.91 21.68
CA ALA A 75 -22.16 6.30 21.04
C ALA A 75 -21.87 5.99 19.56
N SER A 76 -22.38 4.85 19.06
CA SER A 76 -22.00 4.35 17.73
C SER A 76 -22.31 5.29 16.57
N TRP A 77 -23.41 6.04 16.67
CA TRP A 77 -23.75 7.02 15.64
C TRP A 77 -22.78 8.21 15.60
N GLN A 78 -22.21 8.60 16.75
CA GLN A 78 -21.21 9.67 16.85
C GLN A 78 -19.89 9.20 16.24
N VAL A 79 -19.47 7.97 16.54
CA VAL A 79 -18.29 7.34 15.92
C VAL A 79 -18.47 7.28 14.40
N LEU A 80 -19.62 6.81 13.92
CA LEU A 80 -19.92 6.73 12.49
C LEU A 80 -19.83 8.10 11.81
N LEU A 81 -20.47 9.12 12.38
CA LEU A 81 -20.41 10.47 11.82
C LEU A 81 -18.99 11.04 11.83
N ALA A 82 -18.25 10.86 12.92
CA ALA A 82 -16.87 11.32 13.01
C ALA A 82 -15.96 10.64 11.96
N LEU A 83 -16.12 9.32 11.75
CA LEU A 83 -15.39 8.58 10.73
C LEU A 83 -15.74 9.04 9.31
N ILE A 84 -17.03 9.28 9.02
CA ILE A 84 -17.49 9.80 7.71
C ILE A 84 -16.89 11.19 7.44
N VAL A 85 -16.96 12.09 8.42
CA VAL A 85 -16.40 13.44 8.28
C VAL A 85 -14.88 13.36 8.09
N GLY A 86 -14.20 12.53 8.88
CA GLY A 86 -12.75 12.32 8.76
C GLY A 86 -12.34 11.82 7.39
N ILE A 87 -12.97 10.77 6.87
CA ILE A 87 -12.61 10.20 5.57
C ILE A 87 -12.91 11.16 4.42
N VAL A 88 -13.99 11.94 4.48
CA VAL A 88 -14.29 12.96 3.47
C VAL A 88 -13.21 14.04 3.42
N ILE A 89 -12.75 14.52 4.59
CA ILE A 89 -11.66 15.50 4.67
C ILE A 89 -10.38 14.91 4.07
N VAL A 90 -10.01 13.69 4.48
CA VAL A 90 -8.83 12.99 3.93
C VAL A 90 -8.95 12.83 2.42
N GLN A 91 -10.12 12.45 1.91
CA GLN A 91 -10.37 12.24 0.49
C GLN A 91 -10.16 13.52 -0.31
N VAL A 92 -10.55 14.69 0.22
CA VAL A 92 -10.30 15.98 -0.42
C VAL A 92 -8.80 16.24 -0.54
N PHE A 93 -8.04 16.12 0.55
CA PHE A 93 -6.60 16.39 0.54
C PHE A 93 -5.81 15.40 -0.34
N VAL A 94 -6.14 14.11 -0.24
CA VAL A 94 -5.49 13.07 -1.08
C VAL A 94 -5.75 13.35 -2.55
N ASN A 95 -6.98 13.71 -2.93
CA ASN A 95 -7.28 14.06 -4.32
C ASN A 95 -6.52 15.31 -4.79
N LEU A 96 -6.35 16.33 -3.95
CA LEU A 96 -5.56 17.51 -4.30
C LEU A 96 -4.09 17.15 -4.58
N VAL A 97 -3.49 16.29 -3.75
CA VAL A 97 -2.10 15.84 -3.93
C VAL A 97 -1.97 14.86 -5.10
N ALA A 98 -2.97 14.02 -5.34
CA ALA A 98 -2.93 12.99 -6.38
C ALA A 98 -3.16 13.54 -7.79
N LYS A 99 -3.95 14.60 -7.97
CA LYS A 99 -4.25 15.22 -9.28
C LYS A 99 -3.02 15.44 -10.19
N PRO A 100 -1.94 16.12 -9.75
CA PRO A 100 -0.78 16.35 -10.61
C PRO A 100 -0.05 15.06 -10.99
N SER A 101 0.04 14.11 -10.06
CA SER A 101 0.68 12.80 -10.32
C SER A 101 -0.14 11.97 -11.31
N GLN A 102 -1.48 11.99 -11.21
CA GLN A 102 -2.37 11.31 -12.15
C GLN A 102 -2.35 11.93 -13.54
N SER A 103 -2.44 13.26 -13.65
CA SER A 103 -2.46 13.95 -14.95
C SER A 103 -1.16 13.78 -15.73
N MET A 104 -0.03 13.70 -15.04
CA MET A 104 1.29 13.58 -15.66
C MET A 104 1.79 12.13 -15.76
N GLY A 105 1.11 11.19 -15.10
CA GLY A 105 1.51 9.78 -15.05
C GLY A 105 2.89 9.56 -14.43
N VAL A 106 3.32 10.46 -13.54
CA VAL A 106 4.64 10.41 -12.88
C VAL A 106 4.47 10.12 -11.39
N PRO A 107 5.43 9.42 -10.77
CA PRO A 107 5.34 9.08 -9.35
C PRO A 107 5.50 10.32 -8.45
N PHE A 108 5.02 10.20 -7.20
CA PHE A 108 5.03 11.29 -6.21
C PHE A 108 6.42 11.94 -6.02
N PRO A 109 7.54 11.21 -5.89
CA PRO A 109 8.87 11.83 -5.76
C PRO A 109 9.31 12.67 -6.95
N VAL A 110 8.74 12.45 -8.14
CA VAL A 110 9.00 13.28 -9.32
C VAL A 110 8.15 14.55 -9.27
N THR A 111 6.88 14.42 -8.85
CA THR A 111 5.97 15.56 -8.70
C THR A 111 6.45 16.55 -7.64
N THR A 112 7.06 16.08 -6.55
CA THR A 112 7.58 16.97 -5.50
C THR A 112 8.80 17.79 -5.95
N ARG A 113 9.46 17.44 -7.06
CA ARG A 113 10.57 18.23 -7.63
C ARG A 113 10.15 19.63 -8.05
N PHE A 114 8.87 19.84 -8.39
CA PHE A 114 8.35 21.17 -8.74
C PHE A 114 8.36 22.15 -7.56
N VAL A 115 8.22 21.63 -6.33
CA VAL A 115 8.14 22.46 -5.10
C VAL A 115 9.50 22.54 -4.41
N PHE A 116 10.22 21.41 -4.29
CA PHE A 116 11.45 21.31 -3.50
C PHE A 116 12.73 21.26 -4.35
N GLY A 117 12.61 21.26 -5.69
CA GLY A 117 13.73 21.03 -6.59
C GLY A 117 14.20 19.57 -6.61
N VAL A 118 15.17 19.28 -7.48
CA VAL A 118 15.65 17.90 -7.74
C VAL A 118 16.27 17.25 -6.51
N LYS A 119 17.15 17.95 -5.79
CA LYS A 119 17.80 17.43 -4.58
C LYS A 119 16.90 17.51 -3.36
N GLY A 120 16.05 18.53 -3.26
CA GLY A 120 15.13 18.71 -2.13
C GLY A 120 13.98 17.70 -2.11
N ALA A 121 13.57 17.17 -3.26
CA ALA A 121 12.56 16.10 -3.36
C ALA A 121 12.93 14.81 -2.60
N ASN A 122 14.20 14.60 -2.27
CA ASN A 122 14.66 13.47 -1.47
C ASN A 122 14.14 13.53 -0.02
N ILE A 123 13.98 14.73 0.55
CA ILE A 123 13.52 14.91 1.93
C ILE A 123 12.10 14.32 2.12
N PRO A 124 11.06 14.76 1.38
CA PRO A 124 9.72 14.20 1.52
C PRO A 124 9.66 12.72 1.12
N ALA A 125 10.50 12.27 0.18
CA ALA A 125 10.58 10.87 -0.21
C ALA A 125 11.11 9.98 0.95
N ILE A 126 12.18 10.41 1.62
CA ILE A 126 12.76 9.69 2.77
C ILE A 126 11.79 9.67 3.94
N ILE A 127 11.19 10.80 4.28
CA ILE A 127 10.21 10.88 5.38
C ILE A 127 9.06 9.90 5.12
N ARG A 128 8.52 9.87 3.90
CA ARG A 128 7.47 8.93 3.51
C ARG A 128 7.95 7.48 3.61
N GLY A 129 9.19 7.19 3.20
CA GLY A 129 9.80 5.87 3.30
C GLY A 129 9.92 5.38 4.74
N ILE A 130 10.38 6.24 5.67
CA ILE A 130 10.48 5.90 7.10
C ILE A 130 9.11 5.57 7.68
N ILE A 131 8.09 6.40 7.39
CA ILE A 131 6.72 6.16 7.85
C ILE A 131 6.19 4.82 7.30
N ALA A 132 6.46 4.54 6.01
CA ALA A 132 6.03 3.28 5.39
C ALA A 132 6.69 2.06 6.03
N VAL A 133 7.99 2.13 6.37
CA VAL A 133 8.69 1.05 7.06
C VAL A 133 8.15 0.84 8.48
N ALA A 134 7.89 1.91 9.22
CA ALA A 134 7.29 1.82 10.55
C ALA A 134 5.91 1.16 10.49
N TRP A 135 5.06 1.57 9.54
CA TRP A 135 3.74 0.96 9.35
C TRP A 135 3.83 -0.50 8.91
N TYR A 136 4.75 -0.83 7.99
CA TYR A 136 4.98 -2.21 7.59
C TYR A 136 5.32 -3.09 8.81
N GLY A 137 6.21 -2.64 9.69
CA GLY A 137 6.56 -3.35 10.93
C GLY A 137 5.35 -3.62 11.84
N VAL A 138 4.48 -2.62 12.04
CA VAL A 138 3.25 -2.78 12.83
C VAL A 138 2.31 -3.82 12.19
N GLN A 139 2.14 -3.80 10.87
CA GLN A 139 1.30 -4.79 10.19
C GLN A 139 1.89 -6.20 10.25
N THR A 140 3.20 -6.34 10.10
CA THR A 140 3.88 -7.64 10.24
C THR A 140 3.72 -8.19 11.65
N PHE A 141 3.86 -7.36 12.69
CA PHE A 141 3.63 -7.75 14.07
C PHE A 141 2.18 -8.22 14.30
N LEU A 142 1.18 -7.43 13.89
CA LEU A 142 -0.23 -7.80 14.07
C LEU A 142 -0.62 -9.05 13.27
N ALA A 143 0.00 -9.29 12.11
CA ALA A 143 -0.16 -10.51 11.34
C ALA A 143 0.45 -11.73 12.06
N SER A 144 1.63 -11.57 12.66
CA SER A 144 2.28 -12.59 13.51
C SER A 144 1.38 -12.99 14.68
N GLU A 145 0.85 -12.01 15.42
CA GLU A 145 -0.07 -12.26 16.54
C GLU A 145 -1.35 -12.97 16.09
N SER A 146 -1.90 -12.57 14.95
CA SER A 146 -3.09 -13.25 14.37
C SER A 146 -2.79 -14.71 14.05
N LEU A 147 -1.60 -15.00 13.50
CA LEU A 147 -1.17 -16.37 13.21
C LEU A 147 -0.95 -17.17 14.51
N ASN A 148 -0.37 -16.55 15.54
CA ASN A 148 -0.18 -17.18 16.84
C ASN A 148 -1.52 -17.61 17.47
N ILE A 149 -2.53 -16.73 17.46
CA ILE A 149 -3.89 -17.04 17.95
C ILE A 149 -4.49 -18.21 17.18
N VAL A 150 -4.36 -18.22 15.85
CA VAL A 150 -4.85 -19.32 15.01
C VAL A 150 -4.14 -20.63 15.35
N PHE A 151 -2.81 -20.58 15.49
CA PHE A 151 -1.99 -21.75 15.82
C PHE A 151 -2.36 -22.35 17.18
N LEU A 152 -2.51 -21.51 18.21
CA LEU A 152 -2.94 -21.92 19.56
C LEU A 152 -4.35 -22.54 19.57
N LYS A 153 -5.22 -22.11 18.65
CA LYS A 153 -6.55 -22.68 18.52
C LYS A 153 -6.54 -24.10 17.94
N PHE A 154 -5.64 -24.39 17.00
CA PHE A 154 -5.55 -25.72 16.38
C PHE A 154 -4.68 -26.70 17.18
N ILE A 155 -3.66 -26.20 17.89
CA ILE A 155 -2.75 -27.02 18.70
C ILE A 155 -2.68 -26.42 20.12
N PRO A 156 -3.68 -26.70 20.99
CA PRO A 156 -3.72 -26.14 22.35
C PRO A 156 -2.53 -26.56 23.22
N SER A 157 -1.86 -27.67 22.90
CA SER A 157 -0.68 -28.16 23.61
C SER A 157 0.56 -27.25 23.46
N SER A 158 0.52 -26.27 22.55
CA SER A 158 1.61 -25.30 22.33
C SER A 158 1.48 -24.02 23.16
N GLN A 159 0.50 -23.92 24.06
CA GLN A 159 0.30 -22.75 24.94
C GLN A 159 1.51 -22.46 25.86
N THR A 160 2.29 -23.48 26.25
CA THR A 160 3.52 -23.29 27.03
C THR A 160 4.60 -22.56 26.25
N LEU A 161 4.73 -22.82 24.95
CA LEU A 161 5.63 -22.08 24.06
C LEU A 161 5.18 -20.63 23.87
N ALA A 162 3.88 -20.36 23.94
CA ALA A 162 3.36 -19.01 23.81
C ALA A 162 3.55 -18.16 25.08
N THR A 163 3.53 -18.79 26.26
CA THR A 163 3.39 -18.11 27.57
C THR A 163 4.69 -18.10 28.37
N ASP A 164 5.48 -19.17 28.32
CA ASP A 164 6.65 -19.38 29.20
C ASP A 164 7.95 -18.84 28.59
N TYR A 165 8.07 -18.80 27.26
CA TYR A 165 9.25 -18.29 26.57
C TYR A 165 8.96 -16.90 25.99
N LYS A 166 9.44 -15.86 26.69
CA LYS A 166 9.35 -14.47 26.24
C LYS A 166 10.73 -13.97 25.84
N PHE A 167 10.90 -13.57 24.58
CA PHE A 167 12.12 -12.91 24.12
C PHE A 167 11.79 -11.46 23.77
N LEU A 168 12.45 -10.51 24.46
CA LEU A 168 12.19 -9.06 24.31
C LEU A 168 10.71 -8.65 24.50
N GLY A 169 9.93 -9.42 25.26
CA GLY A 169 8.50 -9.19 25.51
C GLY A 169 7.55 -9.82 24.47
N LEU A 170 8.09 -10.42 23.42
CA LEU A 170 7.35 -11.19 22.41
C LEU A 170 7.32 -12.67 22.79
N SER A 171 6.24 -13.34 22.40
CA SER A 171 6.08 -14.78 22.54
C SER A 171 7.11 -15.52 21.66
N ALA A 172 7.59 -16.71 22.06
CA ALA A 172 8.50 -17.51 21.22
C ALA A 172 7.85 -18.00 19.92
N LEU A 173 6.52 -17.90 19.81
CA LEU A 173 5.74 -18.18 18.60
C LEU A 173 5.60 -16.97 17.66
N GLY A 174 6.10 -15.80 18.06
CA GLY A 174 5.97 -14.53 17.33
C GLY A 174 5.11 -13.51 18.05
#